data_AF-A0A8T4YUC3-F1
#
_entry.id   AF-A0A8T4YUC3-F1
#
_cell.length_a   1.000
_cell.length_b   1.000
_cell.length_c   1.000
_cell.angle_alpha   90.00
_cell.angle_beta   90.00
_cell.angle_gamma   90.00
#
_symmetry.space_group_name_H-M   'P 1'
#
loop_
_entity.id
_entity.type
_entity.pdbx_description
1 polymer ?
#
loop_
_entity_poly.entity_id
_entity_poly.type
_entity_poly.pdbx_seq_one_letter_code
_entity_poly.pdbx_strand_id
1 'polypeptide(L)'
;MKVQKYTLKTATGVTRGYVLAYDTDGYAHATTSLKGPFVVALETVAAPASGQATCKVLEEGVVEVPKVTGTIAQGQWVSISSTAGKVKSYVAMDAPATYTEAGMQAELDKQEQIVGRCETAAASADATVLIRLLPA
;
A
#
# COMPACT_ATOMS: atom_id res chain seq x y z
N MET A 1 2.31 17.67 2.69
CA MET A 1 1.12 16.88 2.30
C MET A 1 0.81 17.19 0.85
N LYS A 2 1.13 16.29 -0.09
CA LYS A 2 0.92 16.51 -1.53
C LYS A 2 -0.30 15.70 -1.98
N VAL A 3 -1.34 16.41 -2.42
CA VAL A 3 -2.62 15.81 -2.85
C VAL A 3 -2.77 16.00 -4.35
N GLN A 4 -3.05 14.92 -5.07
CA GLN A 4 -3.30 14.94 -6.51
C GLN A 4 -4.59 14.18 -6.85
N LYS A 5 -5.07 14.34 -8.08
CA LYS A 5 -6.14 13.53 -8.63
C LYS A 5 -5.54 12.50 -9.57
N TYR A 6 -5.87 11.23 -9.33
CA TYR A 6 -5.48 10.14 -10.22
C TYR A 6 -6.67 9.40 -10.79
N THR A 7 -6.44 8.83 -11.96
CA THR A 7 -7.40 7.99 -12.65
C THR A 7 -7.31 6.57 -12.10
N LEU A 8 -8.45 6.05 -11.66
CA LEU A 8 -8.59 4.68 -11.20
C LEU A 8 -8.65 3.74 -12.39
N LYS A 9 -8.24 2.49 -12.15
CA LYS A 9 -8.41 1.39 -13.08
C LYS A 9 -9.86 1.26 -13.56
N THR A 10 -10.05 0.82 -14.80
CA THR A 10 -11.39 0.67 -15.39
C THR A 10 -12.29 -0.18 -14.50
N ALA A 11 -13.55 0.27 -14.32
CA ALA A 11 -14.55 -0.40 -13.48
C ALA A 11 -14.09 -0.69 -12.02
N THR A 12 -13.08 0.03 -11.53
CA THR A 12 -12.55 -0.15 -10.16
C THR A 12 -13.02 0.99 -9.26
N GLY A 13 -13.60 0.60 -8.12
CA GLY A 13 -13.89 1.52 -7.02
C GLY A 13 -12.74 1.53 -6.02
N VAL A 14 -12.69 2.55 -5.17
CA VAL A 14 -11.71 2.65 -4.09
C VAL A 14 -12.38 3.07 -2.79
N THR A 15 -11.85 2.59 -1.67
CA THR A 15 -12.28 3.01 -0.34
C THR A 15 -11.28 4.00 0.25
N ARG A 16 -11.78 5.03 0.93
CA ARG A 16 -10.93 6.00 1.65
C ARG A 16 -9.95 5.29 2.58
N GLY A 17 -8.70 5.76 2.58
CA GLY A 17 -7.60 5.25 3.40
C GLY A 17 -6.86 4.07 2.78
N TYR A 18 -7.36 3.47 1.70
CA TYR A 18 -6.70 2.31 1.08
C TYR A 18 -5.45 2.75 0.31
N VAL A 19 -4.43 1.90 0.36
CA VAL A 19 -3.21 2.06 -0.43
C VAL A 19 -3.47 1.66 -1.89
N LEU A 20 -3.01 2.49 -2.82
CA LEU A 20 -3.10 2.29 -4.25
C LEU A 20 -1.71 2.24 -4.89
N ALA A 21 -1.63 1.50 -5.98
CA ALA A 21 -0.48 1.45 -6.86
C ALA A 21 -0.97 1.51 -8.30
N TYR A 22 -0.10 1.97 -9.21
CA TYR A 22 -0.41 1.93 -10.63
C TYR A 22 -0.42 0.48 -11.11
N ASP A 23 -1.48 0.12 -11.81
CA ASP A 23 -1.63 -1.14 -12.55
C ASP A 23 -1.75 -0.81 -14.04
N THR A 24 -1.78 -1.82 -14.90
CA THR A 24 -2.00 -1.79 -16.36
C THR A 24 -2.61 -0.50 -16.94
N ASP A 25 -3.83 -0.13 -16.55
CA ASP A 25 -4.58 1.00 -17.12
C ASP A 25 -4.94 2.11 -16.12
N GLY A 26 -4.50 2.03 -14.86
CA GLY A 26 -4.81 3.03 -13.84
C GLY A 26 -4.51 2.58 -12.42
N TYR A 27 -4.82 3.42 -11.43
CA TYR A 27 -4.58 3.10 -10.03
C TYR A 27 -5.63 2.13 -9.49
N ALA A 28 -5.16 1.08 -8.83
CA ALA A 28 -5.99 0.07 -8.19
C ALA A 28 -5.56 -0.16 -6.74
N HIS A 29 -6.39 -0.86 -5.97
CA HIS A 29 -6.01 -1.33 -4.65
C HIS A 29 -4.71 -2.11 -4.72
N ALA A 30 -3.71 -1.63 -3.99
CA ALA A 30 -2.41 -2.23 -4.03
C ALA A 30 -2.49 -3.66 -3.43
N THR A 31 -1.73 -4.60 -3.98
CA THR A 31 -1.52 -5.95 -3.46
C THR A 31 -0.04 -6.31 -3.58
N THR A 32 0.39 -7.46 -3.05
CA THR A 32 1.79 -7.92 -3.19
C THR A 32 2.26 -8.14 -4.63
N SER A 33 1.34 -8.21 -5.60
CA SER A 33 1.68 -8.28 -7.03
C SER A 33 1.98 -6.92 -7.66
N LEU A 34 1.64 -5.82 -6.98
CA LEU A 34 1.92 -4.47 -7.44
C LEU A 34 3.13 -3.90 -6.70
N LYS A 35 3.91 -3.09 -7.39
CA LYS A 35 5.12 -2.44 -6.88
C LYS A 35 4.89 -0.95 -6.70
N GLY A 36 5.67 -0.34 -5.83
CA GLY A 36 5.64 1.10 -5.63
C GLY A 36 6.00 1.89 -6.91
N PRO A 37 5.74 3.21 -6.91
CA PRO A 37 5.36 4.02 -5.76
C PRO A 37 3.90 3.83 -5.32
N PHE A 38 3.66 4.00 -4.02
CA PHE A 38 2.34 3.82 -3.40
C PHE A 38 1.72 5.16 -3.03
N VAL A 39 0.41 5.29 -3.22
CA VAL A 39 -0.39 6.46 -2.83
C VAL A 39 -1.59 6.05 -2.00
N VAL A 40 -2.22 6.97 -1.26
CA VAL A 40 -3.39 6.63 -0.41
C VAL A 40 -4.64 7.38 -0.84
N ALA A 41 -5.75 6.67 -0.98
CA ALA A 41 -7.04 7.27 -1.34
C ALA A 41 -7.57 8.19 -0.22
N LEU A 42 -7.92 9.43 -0.56
CA LEU A 42 -8.51 10.38 0.41
C LEU A 42 -10.04 10.36 0.40
N GLU A 43 -10.65 9.74 -0.60
CA GLU A 43 -12.09 9.62 -0.76
C GLU A 43 -12.49 8.20 -1.17
N THR A 44 -13.75 7.84 -0.90
CA THR A 44 -14.33 6.60 -1.38
C THR A 44 -15.02 6.89 -2.72
N VAL A 45 -14.64 6.17 -3.77
CA VAL A 45 -15.23 6.28 -5.10
C VAL A 45 -15.84 4.93 -5.46
N ALA A 46 -17.14 4.91 -5.75
CA ALA A 46 -17.80 3.69 -6.21
C ALA A 46 -17.28 3.30 -7.59
N ALA A 47 -17.25 1.98 -7.87
CA ALA A 47 -16.86 1.48 -9.17
C ALA A 47 -17.81 2.04 -10.26
N PRO A 48 -17.28 2.69 -11.32
CA PRO A 48 -18.12 3.14 -12.42
C PRO A 48 -18.65 1.93 -13.20
N ALA A 49 -19.89 2.02 -13.68
CA ALA A 49 -20.50 0.98 -14.51
C ALA A 49 -19.75 0.77 -15.84
N SER A 50 -19.10 1.83 -16.36
CA SER A 50 -18.20 1.77 -17.50
C SER A 50 -17.15 2.88 -17.43
N GLY A 51 -15.95 2.62 -17.97
CA GLY A 51 -14.86 3.60 -18.03
C GLY A 51 -14.09 3.73 -16.72
N GLN A 52 -13.37 4.85 -16.59
CA GLN A 52 -12.48 5.13 -15.47
C GLN A 52 -13.04 6.27 -14.62
N ALA A 53 -12.87 6.18 -13.30
CA ALA A 53 -13.21 7.24 -12.36
C ALA A 53 -11.94 7.96 -11.90
N THR A 54 -12.09 9.13 -11.27
CA THR A 54 -10.96 9.84 -10.66
C THR A 54 -11.10 9.86 -9.15
N CYS A 55 -9.98 9.79 -8.44
CA CYS A 55 -9.91 9.84 -6.99
C CYS A 55 -8.81 10.81 -6.56
N LYS A 56 -9.08 11.60 -5.52
CA LYS A 56 -8.07 12.35 -4.77
C LYS A 56 -7.20 11.38 -3.99
N VAL A 57 -5.90 11.48 -4.20
CA VAL A 57 -4.90 10.65 -3.52
C VAL A 57 -3.89 11.52 -2.78
N LEU A 58 -3.29 10.94 -1.76
CA LEU A 58 -2.16 11.47 -1.04
C LEU A 58 -0.88 10.78 -1.52
N GLU A 59 0.07 11.57 -2.02
CA GLU A 59 1.40 11.09 -2.47
C GLU A 59 2.45 11.18 -1.37
N GLU A 60 2.31 12.14 -0.45
CA GLU A 60 3.29 12.35 0.61
C GLU A 60 2.60 12.94 1.83
N GLY A 61 2.86 12.36 3.00
CA GLY A 61 2.35 12.85 4.27
C GLY A 61 2.11 11.74 5.29
N VAL A 62 1.49 12.11 6.40
CA VAL A 62 1.04 11.18 7.42
C VAL A 62 -0.44 10.89 7.19
N VAL A 63 -0.81 9.62 7.14
CA VAL A 63 -2.18 9.17 6.86
C VAL A 63 -2.51 7.87 7.59
N GLU A 64 -3.78 7.72 7.92
CA GLU A 64 -4.32 6.51 8.53
C GLU A 64 -4.73 5.52 7.43
N VAL A 65 -4.23 4.30 7.53
CA VAL A 65 -4.38 3.25 6.50
C VAL A 65 -4.87 1.96 7.16
N PRO A 66 -5.79 1.20 6.54
CA PRO A 66 -6.23 -0.07 7.08
C PRO A 66 -5.08 -1.09 7.10
N LYS A 67 -5.01 -1.86 8.18
CA LYS A 67 -4.03 -2.93 8.32
C LYS A 67 -4.68 -4.31 8.40
N VAL A 68 -3.87 -5.32 8.12
CA VAL A 68 -4.21 -6.70 8.50
C VAL A 68 -3.90 -6.94 9.97
N THR A 69 -4.48 -7.98 10.55
CA THR A 69 -4.25 -8.37 11.95
C THR A 69 -2.76 -8.57 12.23
N GLY A 70 -2.30 -8.02 13.35
CA GLY A 70 -0.89 -8.08 13.76
C GLY A 70 -0.41 -6.76 14.36
N THR A 71 0.47 -6.82 15.34
CA THR A 71 1.01 -5.62 15.99
C THR A 71 2.03 -4.94 15.09
N ILE A 72 1.98 -3.61 15.00
CA ILE A 72 2.98 -2.78 14.31
C ILE A 72 3.55 -1.81 15.33
N ALA A 73 4.85 -1.88 15.57
CA ALA A 73 5.51 -1.00 16.52
C ALA A 73 5.73 0.40 15.93
N GLN A 74 5.79 1.41 16.80
CA GLN A 74 6.16 2.75 16.39
C GLN A 74 7.55 2.75 15.73
N GLY A 75 7.67 3.45 14.60
CA GLY A 75 8.90 3.52 13.83
C GLY A 75 9.22 2.26 13.02
N GLN A 76 8.35 1.25 13.01
CA GLN A 76 8.52 0.06 12.16
C GLN A 76 8.16 0.37 10.71
N TRP A 77 8.88 -0.22 9.77
CA TRP A 77 8.53 -0.19 8.35
C TRP A 77 7.23 -0.97 8.10
N VAL A 78 6.38 -0.43 7.23
CA VAL A 78 5.17 -1.10 6.78
C VAL A 78 5.29 -1.45 5.30
N SER A 79 4.82 -2.63 4.94
CA SER A 79 4.74 -3.06 3.55
C SER A 79 3.32 -3.46 3.19
N ILE A 80 3.10 -3.59 1.90
CA ILE A 80 1.82 -4.03 1.40
C ILE A 80 1.50 -5.48 1.79
N SER A 81 0.24 -5.72 2.16
CA SER A 81 -0.29 -7.06 2.37
C SER A 81 -0.85 -7.68 1.08
N SER A 82 -1.12 -8.98 1.10
CA SER A 82 -1.87 -9.65 0.03
C SER A 82 -3.35 -9.24 0.00
N THR A 83 -3.86 -8.58 1.06
CA THR A 83 -5.22 -8.05 1.10
C THR A 83 -5.23 -6.66 0.46
N ALA A 84 -6.10 -6.51 -0.55
CA ALA A 84 -6.23 -5.30 -1.36
C ALA A 84 -6.30 -4.01 -0.52
N GLY A 85 -5.34 -3.12 -0.74
CA GLY A 85 -5.24 -1.79 -0.14
C GLY A 85 -4.89 -1.75 1.35
N LYS A 86 -4.54 -2.88 1.96
CA LYS A 86 -4.13 -2.97 3.38
C LYS A 86 -2.63 -3.16 3.54
N VAL A 87 -2.12 -2.67 4.66
CA VAL A 87 -0.71 -2.80 5.05
C VAL A 87 -0.48 -3.87 6.12
N LYS A 88 0.77 -4.33 6.21
CA LYS A 88 1.28 -5.22 7.26
C LYS A 88 2.63 -4.73 7.76
N SER A 89 3.12 -5.32 8.85
CA SER A 89 4.50 -5.14 9.29
C SER A 89 5.47 -5.62 8.20
N TYR A 90 6.46 -4.80 7.85
CA TYR A 90 7.53 -5.22 6.96
C TYR A 90 8.35 -6.34 7.60
N VAL A 91 8.66 -7.36 6.79
CA VAL A 91 9.58 -8.44 7.14
C VAL A 91 10.84 -8.19 6.34
N ALA A 92 11.98 -8.08 7.05
CA ALA A 92 13.27 -7.88 6.42
C ALA A 92 13.56 -9.00 5.41
N MET A 93 14.33 -8.67 4.37
CA MET A 93 14.84 -9.67 3.44
C MET A 93 15.67 -10.69 4.20
N ASP A 94 15.53 -11.95 3.83
CA ASP A 94 16.35 -13.03 4.33
C ASP A 94 17.27 -13.55 3.22
N ALA A 95 18.49 -13.94 3.59
CA ALA A 95 19.42 -14.52 2.63
C ALA A 95 19.03 -16.00 2.43
N PRO A 96 18.57 -16.40 1.24
CA PRO A 96 18.18 -17.79 1.03
C PRO A 96 19.40 -18.70 1.18
N ALA A 97 19.21 -19.84 1.86
CA ALA A 97 20.28 -20.82 2.12
C ALA A 97 20.94 -21.36 0.84
N THR A 98 20.23 -21.30 -0.28
CA THR A 98 20.71 -21.68 -1.62
C THR A 98 20.37 -20.60 -2.61
N TYR A 99 21.29 -20.30 -3.52
CA TYR A 99 21.04 -19.37 -4.62
C TYR A 99 20.04 -19.99 -5.62
N THR A 100 18.86 -19.40 -5.69
CA THR A 100 17.92 -19.58 -6.80
C THR A 100 17.50 -18.20 -7.26
N GLU A 101 17.53 -17.96 -8.57
CA GLU A 101 17.24 -16.63 -9.12
C GLU A 101 15.83 -16.15 -8.73
N ALA A 102 14.83 -17.04 -8.85
CA ALA A 102 13.46 -16.74 -8.43
C ALA A 102 13.34 -16.46 -6.92
N GLY A 103 14.09 -17.17 -6.07
CA GLY A 103 14.09 -16.93 -4.63
C GLY A 103 14.74 -15.60 -4.26
N MET A 104 15.85 -15.26 -4.90
CA MET A 104 16.52 -13.97 -4.71
C MET A 104 15.64 -12.81 -5.16
N GLN A 105 14.95 -12.94 -6.30
CA GLN A 105 14.02 -11.93 -6.79
C GLN A 105 12.86 -11.72 -5.81
N ALA A 106 12.28 -12.81 -5.27
CA ALA A 106 11.19 -12.70 -4.29
C ALA A 106 11.61 -11.97 -2.99
N GLU A 107 12.88 -12.06 -2.59
CA GLU A 107 13.41 -11.32 -1.45
C GLU A 107 13.62 -9.84 -1.78
N LEU A 108 14.21 -9.51 -2.94
CA LEU A 108 14.39 -8.13 -3.41
C LEU A 108 13.05 -7.40 -3.59
N ASP A 109 12.06 -8.12 -4.12
CA ASP A 109 10.68 -7.68 -4.31
C ASP A 109 10.02 -7.16 -3.02
N LYS A 110 10.47 -7.59 -1.83
CA LYS A 110 9.97 -7.10 -0.54
C LYS A 110 10.33 -5.63 -0.31
N GLN A 111 11.47 -5.15 -0.83
CA GLN A 111 11.85 -3.75 -0.71
C GLN A 111 10.93 -2.84 -1.52
N GLU A 112 10.55 -3.27 -2.73
CA GLU A 112 9.64 -2.54 -3.62
C GLU A 112 8.19 -2.52 -3.10
N GLN A 113 7.90 -3.29 -2.06
CA GLN A 113 6.62 -3.36 -1.37
C GLN A 113 6.54 -2.44 -0.13
N ILE A 114 7.60 -1.70 0.18
CA ILE A 114 7.61 -0.77 1.32
C ILE A 114 6.73 0.43 0.99
N VAL A 115 5.76 0.70 1.87
CA VAL A 115 4.80 1.81 1.72
C VAL A 115 5.24 3.02 2.52
N GLY A 116 5.83 2.80 3.70
CA GLY A 116 6.05 3.86 4.66
C GLY A 116 6.57 3.38 6.00
N ARG A 117 6.59 4.31 6.96
CA ARG A 117 6.99 4.05 8.34
C ARG A 117 5.82 4.34 9.29
N CYS A 118 5.61 3.46 10.26
CA CYS A 118 4.60 3.63 11.29
C CYS A 118 4.95 4.80 12.22
N GLU A 119 4.05 5.75 12.38
CA GLU A 119 4.23 6.94 13.23
C GLU A 119 3.79 6.70 14.67
N THR A 120 2.79 5.83 14.86
CA THR A 120 2.24 5.49 16.18
C THR A 120 1.93 4.01 16.21
N ALA A 121 2.35 3.34 17.29
CA ALA A 121 2.14 1.90 17.44
C ALA A 121 0.65 1.53 17.30
N ALA A 122 0.39 0.42 16.61
CA ALA A 122 -0.95 -0.13 16.42
C ALA A 122 -1.02 -1.55 16.98
N ALA A 123 -1.90 -1.78 17.94
CA ALA A 123 -2.16 -3.07 18.56
C ALA A 123 -2.78 -4.06 17.58
N SER A 124 -2.66 -5.36 17.81
CA SER A 124 -3.12 -6.39 16.86
C SER A 124 -4.60 -6.28 16.47
N ALA A 125 -5.45 -5.82 17.39
CA ALA A 125 -6.89 -5.65 17.19
C ALA A 125 -7.29 -4.36 16.46
N ASP A 126 -6.36 -3.41 16.29
CA ASP A 126 -6.65 -2.15 15.61
C ASP A 126 -6.91 -2.40 14.11
N ALA A 127 -7.93 -1.76 13.56
CA ALA A 127 -8.27 -1.89 12.15
C ALA A 127 -7.35 -1.06 11.23
N THR A 128 -6.67 -0.06 11.80
CA THR A 128 -5.89 0.93 11.06
C THR A 128 -4.54 1.20 11.74
N VAL A 129 -3.64 1.85 11.01
CA VAL A 129 -2.34 2.31 11.49
C VAL A 129 -2.01 3.66 10.89
N LEU A 130 -1.44 4.56 11.70
CA LEU A 130 -0.94 5.85 11.26
C LEU A 130 0.46 5.68 10.67
N ILE A 131 0.62 6.01 9.38
CA ILE A 131 1.89 5.85 8.67
C ILE A 131 2.31 7.17 8.03
N ARG A 132 3.62 7.40 7.97
CA ARG A 132 4.23 8.34 7.05
C ARG A 132 4.54 7.62 5.75
N LEU A 133 3.87 8.04 4.68
CA LEU A 133 4.13 7.54 3.33
C LEU A 133 5.53 7.93 2.88
N LEU A 134 6.20 7.00 2.20
CA LEU A 134 7.36 7.34 1.39
C LEU A 134 6.89 8.20 0.21
N PRO A 135 7.66 9.22 -0.18
CA PRO A 135 7.32 10.03 -1.35
C PRO A 135 7.24 9.16 -2.60
N ALA A 136 6.12 9.28 -3.31
CA ALA A 136 5.85 8.63 -4.59
C ALA A 136 6.60 9.30 -5.76
#